data_AF-A0A4R7EV54-F1
#
_entry.id   AF-A0A4R7EV54-F1
#
_cell.length_a   1.000
_cell.length_b   1.000
_cell.length_c   1.000
_cell.angle_alpha   90.00
_cell.angle_beta   90.00
_cell.angle_gamma   90.00
#
_symmetry.space_group_name_H-M   'P 1'
#
loop_
_entity.id
_entity.type
_entity.pdbx_description
1 polymer ?
#
loop_
_entity_poly.entity_id
_entity_poly.type
_entity_poly.pdbx_seq_one_letter_code
_entity_poly.pdbx_strand_id
1 'polypeptide(L)'
;MKKSILSILTTGFAFLLFCLAAACSSDDNKADAKPYIDLTAESLEFSVEKIEDFFGNVTITGTIKNIGEDYQSSEGKQTVRLVERSATGQVTTLVEQKFVNLAAGETIVLEYVVQGWRSSEEFPPGFQLGIYYEPDIYIDGNPNNDDANPKNDFLEKKGTEINKLF
;
A
#
# COMPACT_ATOMS: atom_id res chain seq x y z
N MET A 1 -52.81 67.66 3.96
CA MET A 1 -54.16 67.50 4.55
C MET A 1 -54.53 66.02 4.60
N LYS A 2 -54.45 65.39 5.77
CA LYS A 2 -55.43 64.44 6.36
C LYS A 2 -54.78 63.79 7.59
N LYS A 3 -55.50 63.89 8.70
CA LYS A 3 -55.20 63.38 10.04
C LYS A 3 -55.63 61.90 10.15
N SER A 4 -54.95 61.15 11.03
CA SER A 4 -55.50 60.28 12.11
C SER A 4 -54.34 59.43 12.68
N ILE A 5 -53.92 59.49 13.95
CA ILE A 5 -54.63 59.23 15.24
C ILE A 5 -55.10 57.75 15.25
N LEU A 6 -54.77 56.82 16.16
CA LEU A 6 -54.70 56.73 17.64
C LEU A 6 -54.09 55.31 17.90
N SER A 7 -53.07 55.07 18.74
CA SER A 7 -53.09 54.88 20.21
C SER A 7 -52.94 53.42 20.68
N ILE A 8 -52.56 53.29 21.96
CA ILE A 8 -52.72 52.14 22.89
C ILE A 8 -51.54 51.14 22.78
N LEU A 9 -50.83 50.75 23.84
CA LEU A 9 -50.79 51.08 25.27
C LEU A 9 -49.66 50.21 25.87
N THR A 10 -48.98 50.68 26.93
CA THR A 10 -48.57 49.96 28.17
C THR A 10 -48.13 48.49 28.08
N THR A 11 -47.21 47.96 28.87
CA THR A 11 -46.37 48.36 30.00
C THR A 11 -45.71 47.05 30.42
N GLY A 12 -44.48 47.11 30.90
CA GLY A 12 -44.17 46.32 32.09
C GLY A 12 -43.08 45.29 31.95
N PHE A 13 -42.14 45.45 32.87
CA PHE A 13 -41.41 44.40 33.59
C PHE A 13 -40.39 43.59 32.78
N ALA A 14 -39.22 43.26 33.29
CA ALA A 14 -38.39 43.64 34.43
C ALA A 14 -37.30 42.57 34.42
N PHE A 15 -36.08 42.92 34.88
CA PHE A 15 -35.15 41.96 35.49
C PHE A 15 -34.60 40.87 34.52
N LEU A 16 -33.40 40.31 34.63
CA LEU A 16 -32.20 40.47 35.42
C LEU A 16 -31.25 39.39 34.90
N LEU A 17 -29.95 39.57 35.10
CA LEU A 17 -28.97 38.51 35.36
C LEU A 17 -28.59 37.60 34.16
N PHE A 18 -27.40 37.78 33.58
CA PHE A 18 -26.14 37.20 34.05
C PHE A 18 -26.21 35.66 34.18
N CYS A 19 -25.84 34.97 33.11
CA CYS A 19 -25.15 33.68 33.18
C CYS A 19 -24.09 33.64 32.07
N LEU A 20 -22.91 34.19 32.39
CA LEU A 20 -21.65 33.62 31.93
C LEU A 20 -21.67 32.14 32.35
N ALA A 21 -21.87 31.24 31.41
CA ALA A 21 -21.72 29.81 31.63
C ALA A 21 -20.69 29.28 30.63
N ALA A 22 -19.47 29.16 31.16
CA ALA A 22 -18.48 28.13 30.86
C ALA A 22 -18.29 27.74 29.39
N ALA A 23 -17.17 28.21 28.85
CA ALA A 23 -16.39 27.45 27.89
C ALA A 23 -16.16 26.03 28.41
N CYS A 24 -16.93 25.05 27.92
CA CYS A 24 -16.49 23.67 27.90
C CYS A 24 -15.54 23.52 26.71
N SER A 25 -14.26 23.79 26.97
CA SER A 25 -13.17 23.21 26.18
C SER A 25 -13.21 21.70 26.45
N SER A 26 -13.97 20.96 25.64
CA SER A 26 -13.79 19.52 25.53
C SER A 26 -12.45 19.30 24.84
N ASP A 27 -11.40 19.31 25.65
CA ASP A 27 -10.06 18.85 25.31
C ASP A 27 -10.13 17.33 25.16
N ASP A 28 -10.78 16.88 24.08
CA ASP A 28 -10.78 15.49 23.63
C ASP A 28 -9.41 15.21 22.99
N ASN A 29 -8.36 15.20 23.81
CA ASN A 29 -7.07 14.60 23.47
C ASN A 29 -7.23 13.06 23.41
N LYS A 30 -8.08 12.57 22.50
CA LYS A 30 -7.89 11.24 21.93
C LYS A 30 -6.72 11.41 20.99
N ALA A 31 -5.54 10.95 21.41
CA ALA A 31 -4.46 10.73 20.46
C ALA A 31 -5.04 9.95 19.28
N ASP A 32 -4.98 10.54 18.09
CA ASP A 32 -5.46 9.88 16.88
C ASP A 32 -4.80 8.50 16.81
N ALA A 33 -5.62 7.46 16.64
CA ALA A 33 -5.11 6.11 16.54
C ALA A 33 -4.13 6.05 15.36
N LYS A 34 -2.96 5.45 15.57
CA LYS A 34 -2.01 5.22 14.48
C LYS A 34 -2.69 4.37 13.39
N PRO A 35 -2.62 4.76 12.10
CA PRO A 35 -3.17 3.96 11.01
C PRO A 35 -2.54 2.57 10.98
N TYR A 36 -3.32 1.57 10.60
CA TYR A 36 -2.82 0.21 10.35
C TYR A 36 -2.41 0.09 8.89
N ILE A 37 -1.12 0.17 8.62
CA ILE A 37 -0.55 0.03 7.27
C ILE A 37 0.05 -1.38 7.14
N ASP A 38 -0.28 -2.09 6.06
CA ASP A 38 0.21 -3.46 5.82
C ASP A 38 0.20 -3.72 4.31
N LEU A 39 1.38 -3.67 3.70
CA LEU A 39 1.60 -4.07 2.34
C LEU A 39 2.06 -5.52 2.31
N THR A 40 1.67 -6.27 1.28
CA THR A 40 2.03 -7.68 1.20
C THR A 40 2.40 -8.10 -0.22
N ALA A 41 3.41 -8.95 -0.33
CA ALA A 41 3.64 -9.76 -1.52
C ALA A 41 2.58 -10.87 -1.61
N GLU A 42 1.43 -10.54 -2.18
CA GLU A 42 0.23 -11.39 -2.23
C GLU A 42 0.46 -12.64 -3.09
N SER A 43 1.02 -12.50 -4.29
CA SER A 43 1.25 -13.64 -5.18
C SER A 43 2.50 -13.48 -6.04
N LEU A 44 3.08 -14.63 -6.41
CA LEU A 44 4.14 -14.77 -7.40
C LEU A 44 3.79 -16.00 -8.22
N GLU A 45 3.41 -15.81 -9.47
CA GLU A 45 2.82 -16.83 -10.32
C GLU A 45 3.65 -17.04 -11.59
N PHE A 46 3.60 -18.26 -12.11
CA PHE A 46 4.30 -18.66 -13.32
C PHE A 46 3.30 -19.21 -14.31
N SER A 47 3.41 -18.79 -15.57
CA SER A 47 2.76 -19.45 -16.70
C SER A 47 3.78 -19.77 -17.78
N VAL A 48 3.55 -20.84 -18.53
CA VAL A 48 4.48 -21.34 -19.55
C VAL A 48 3.79 -21.38 -20.90
N GLU A 49 4.38 -20.69 -21.87
CA GLU A 49 4.13 -20.90 -23.29
C GLU A 49 5.13 -21.94 -23.80
N LYS A 50 4.67 -23.20 -23.93
CA LYS A 50 5.52 -24.29 -24.42
C LYS A 50 5.76 -24.14 -25.92
N ILE A 51 7.03 -24.26 -26.32
CA ILE A 51 7.46 -24.30 -27.72
C ILE A 51 7.84 -25.74 -28.10
N GLU A 52 8.55 -26.44 -27.21
CA GLU A 52 8.87 -27.87 -27.28
C GLU A 52 8.72 -28.51 -25.88
N ASP A 53 8.83 -29.84 -25.78
CA ASP A 53 8.57 -30.60 -24.54
C ASP A 53 9.34 -30.08 -23.30
N PHE A 54 10.52 -29.52 -23.49
CA PHE A 54 11.36 -28.97 -22.40
C PHE A 54 11.83 -27.53 -22.65
N PHE A 55 11.19 -26.82 -23.58
CA PHE A 55 11.61 -25.49 -24.01
C PHE A 55 10.41 -24.56 -24.23
N GLY A 56 10.47 -23.35 -23.68
CA GLY A 56 9.36 -22.40 -23.80
C GLY A 56 9.66 -21.05 -23.19
N ASN A 57 8.66 -20.16 -23.23
CA ASN A 57 8.71 -18.87 -22.56
C ASN A 57 7.96 -18.94 -21.24
N VAL A 58 8.47 -18.25 -20.22
CA VAL A 58 7.85 -18.21 -18.89
C VAL A 58 7.43 -16.78 -18.60
N THR A 59 6.15 -16.58 -18.31
CA THR A 59 5.67 -15.31 -17.76
C THR A 59 5.64 -15.41 -16.25
N ILE A 60 6.27 -14.45 -15.59
CA ILE A 60 6.33 -14.33 -14.14
C ILE A 60 5.49 -13.11 -13.75
N THR A 61 4.45 -13.33 -12.96
CA THR A 61 3.54 -12.28 -12.51
C THR A 61 3.62 -12.17 -10.99
N GLY A 62 4.03 -11.00 -10.49
CA GLY A 62 4.06 -10.68 -9.07
C GLY A 62 2.98 -9.67 -8.72
N THR A 63 2.24 -9.91 -7.65
CA THR A 63 1.22 -9.00 -7.14
C THR A 63 1.57 -8.54 -5.74
N ILE A 64 1.70 -7.23 -5.56
CA ILE A 64 1.73 -6.57 -4.27
C ILE A 64 0.34 -6.01 -3.98
N LYS A 65 -0.09 -6.07 -2.73
CA LYS A 65 -1.39 -5.53 -2.29
C LYS A 65 -1.26 -4.77 -0.99
N ASN A 66 -2.01 -3.70 -0.87
CA ASN A 66 -2.26 -3.08 0.43
C ASN A 66 -3.44 -3.77 1.12
N ILE A 67 -3.19 -4.47 2.23
CA ILE A 67 -4.23 -5.15 3.04
C ILE A 67 -4.59 -4.36 4.31
N GLY A 68 -3.97 -3.19 4.51
CA GLY A 68 -4.29 -2.22 5.56
C GLY A 68 -5.08 -1.01 5.05
N GLU A 69 -4.87 0.13 5.70
CA GLU A 69 -5.38 1.46 5.33
C GLU A 69 -4.52 2.10 4.24
N ASP A 70 -4.93 3.28 3.73
CA ASP A 70 -4.25 3.97 2.63
C ASP A 70 -2.77 4.23 2.92
N TYR A 71 -1.89 3.64 2.11
CA TYR A 71 -0.46 3.84 2.18
C TYR A 71 -0.08 5.16 1.52
N GLN A 72 0.72 5.98 2.20
CA GLN A 72 1.21 7.25 1.68
C GLN A 72 2.68 7.47 2.04
N SER A 73 3.51 7.73 1.04
CA SER A 73 4.94 8.01 1.20
C SER A 73 5.37 9.26 0.41
N SER A 74 6.64 9.65 0.52
CA SER A 74 7.27 10.62 -0.38
C SER A 74 7.78 9.97 -1.68
N GLU A 75 7.96 10.79 -2.72
CA GLU A 75 8.43 10.33 -4.02
C GLU A 75 9.81 9.67 -3.97
N GLY A 76 9.96 8.57 -4.71
CA GLY A 76 11.23 7.87 -4.88
C GLY A 76 11.70 7.04 -3.69
N LYS A 77 10.86 6.89 -2.66
CA LYS A 77 11.19 6.16 -1.43
C LYS A 77 10.82 4.68 -1.46
N GLN A 78 9.80 4.34 -2.25
CA GLN A 78 9.19 3.03 -2.23
C GLN A 78 9.26 2.38 -3.59
N THR A 79 9.72 1.13 -3.61
CA THR A 79 9.89 0.37 -4.85
C THR A 79 9.42 -1.06 -4.63
N VAL A 80 8.63 -1.58 -5.55
CA VAL A 80 8.38 -3.01 -5.67
C VAL A 80 9.34 -3.58 -6.72
N ARG A 81 9.95 -4.74 -6.45
CA ARG A 81 10.88 -5.38 -7.40
C ARG A 81 10.55 -6.85 -7.55
N LEU A 82 10.63 -7.32 -8.78
CA LEU A 82 10.76 -8.73 -9.11
C LEU A 82 12.22 -8.99 -9.46
N VAL A 83 12.86 -9.89 -8.72
CA VAL A 83 14.28 -10.22 -8.88
C VAL A 83 14.45 -11.71 -9.17
N GLU A 84 15.47 -12.02 -9.95
CA GLU A 84 16.00 -13.38 -10.14
C GLU A 84 17.17 -13.61 -9.19
N ARG A 85 17.26 -14.82 -8.63
CA ARG A 85 18.37 -15.28 -7.81
C ARG A 85 18.99 -16.52 -8.43
N SER A 86 20.21 -16.41 -8.92
CA SER A 86 20.94 -17.55 -9.50
C SER A 86 21.24 -18.61 -8.44
N ALA A 87 21.60 -19.82 -8.89
CA ALA A 87 22.08 -20.88 -8.01
C ALA A 87 23.37 -20.50 -7.23
N THR A 88 24.15 -19.53 -7.73
CA THR A 88 25.35 -19.00 -7.06
C THR A 88 25.05 -17.85 -6.09
N GLY A 89 23.78 -17.46 -5.97
CA GLY A 89 23.33 -16.39 -5.07
C GLY A 89 23.39 -14.99 -5.67
N GLN A 90 23.76 -14.83 -6.94
CA GLN A 90 23.69 -13.54 -7.63
C GLN A 90 22.23 -13.11 -7.77
N VAL A 91 21.96 -11.84 -7.47
CA VAL A 91 20.62 -11.24 -7.59
C VAL A 91 20.60 -10.28 -8.77
N THR A 92 19.59 -10.41 -9.62
CA THR A 92 19.36 -9.54 -10.78
C THR A 92 17.93 -8.99 -10.72
N THR A 93 17.75 -7.68 -10.76
CA THR A 93 16.42 -7.08 -10.91
C THR A 93 15.89 -7.31 -12.32
N LEU A 94 14.72 -7.95 -12.45
CA LEU A 94 14.05 -8.20 -13.72
C LEU A 94 13.15 -7.02 -14.12
N VAL A 95 12.34 -6.57 -13.16
CA VAL A 95 11.46 -5.42 -13.30
C VAL A 95 11.28 -4.75 -11.94
N GLU A 96 11.15 -3.43 -11.94
CA GLU A 96 10.84 -2.64 -10.76
C GLU A 96 9.82 -1.56 -11.07
N GLN A 97 9.03 -1.20 -10.05
CA GLN A 97 8.11 -0.08 -10.12
C GLN A 97 8.19 0.73 -8.83
N LYS A 98 8.45 2.04 -8.98
CA LYS A 98 8.36 2.99 -7.88
C LYS A 98 6.91 3.36 -7.64
N PHE A 99 6.55 3.58 -6.38
CA PHE A 99 5.22 4.05 -6.00
C PHE A 99 5.33 5.05 -4.84
N VAL A 100 4.25 5.80 -4.64
CA VAL A 100 4.16 6.85 -3.60
C VAL A 100 2.97 6.57 -2.72
N ASN A 101 1.82 6.32 -3.35
CA ASN A 101 0.58 5.98 -2.67
C ASN A 101 0.10 4.62 -3.16
N LEU A 102 -0.60 3.89 -2.28
CA LEU A 102 -1.32 2.68 -2.63
C LEU A 102 -2.57 2.63 -1.76
N ALA A 103 -3.75 2.81 -2.34
CA ALA A 103 -5.00 2.84 -1.59
C ALA A 103 -5.29 1.48 -0.93
N ALA A 104 -6.12 1.46 0.12
CA ALA A 104 -6.54 0.24 0.77
C ALA A 104 -7.16 -0.75 -0.24
N GLY A 105 -6.64 -1.98 -0.29
CA GLY A 105 -7.04 -3.01 -1.22
C GLY A 105 -6.49 -2.87 -2.65
N GLU A 106 -5.79 -1.78 -2.96
CA GLU A 106 -5.16 -1.58 -4.27
C GLU A 106 -3.95 -2.50 -4.46
N THR A 107 -3.68 -2.85 -5.71
CA THR A 107 -2.61 -3.76 -6.10
C THR A 107 -1.63 -3.14 -7.08
N ILE A 108 -0.37 -3.50 -6.95
CA ILE A 108 0.65 -3.30 -7.98
C ILE A 108 1.00 -4.65 -8.60
N VAL A 109 0.93 -4.74 -9.92
CA VAL A 109 1.28 -5.96 -10.66
C VAL A 109 2.56 -5.73 -11.44
N LEU A 110 3.54 -6.60 -11.23
CA LEU A 110 4.76 -6.68 -12.03
C LEU A 110 4.68 -7.90 -12.93
N GLU A 111 5.06 -7.74 -14.19
CA GLU A 111 5.14 -8.84 -15.16
C GLU A 111 6.50 -8.84 -15.84
N TYR A 112 7.09 -10.03 -15.98
CA TYR A 112 8.33 -10.22 -16.73
C TYR A 112 8.30 -11.55 -17.48
N VAL A 113 8.82 -11.56 -18.71
CA VAL A 113 8.88 -12.77 -19.55
C VAL A 113 10.32 -13.24 -19.69
N VAL A 114 10.59 -14.46 -19.22
CA VAL A 114 11.84 -15.17 -19.47
C VAL A 114 11.72 -15.94 -20.77
N GLN A 115 12.52 -15.56 -21.76
CA GLN A 115 12.55 -16.22 -23.07
C GLN A 115 13.48 -17.44 -23.02
N GLY A 116 13.06 -18.53 -23.65
CA GLY A 116 13.90 -19.71 -23.85
C GLY A 116 14.25 -20.50 -22.59
N TRP A 117 13.33 -20.59 -21.65
CA TRP A 117 13.44 -21.44 -20.47
C TRP A 117 13.63 -22.90 -20.86
N ARG A 118 14.54 -23.60 -20.18
CA ARG A 118 14.80 -25.02 -20.36
C ARG A 118 14.51 -25.79 -19.07
N SER A 119 13.45 -26.60 -19.06
CA SER A 119 13.08 -27.37 -17.86
C SER A 119 14.05 -28.52 -17.53
N SER A 120 14.95 -28.85 -18.47
CA SER A 120 16.04 -29.80 -18.27
C SER A 120 17.24 -29.23 -17.50
N GLU A 121 17.27 -27.93 -17.20
CA GLU A 121 18.35 -27.35 -16.41
C GLU A 121 18.30 -27.85 -14.96
N GLU A 122 19.44 -28.33 -14.46
CA GLU A 122 19.55 -28.95 -13.13
C GLU A 122 19.45 -27.92 -11.99
N PHE A 123 19.88 -26.68 -12.25
CA PHE A 123 19.94 -25.60 -11.26
C PHE A 123 19.27 -24.31 -11.78
N PRO A 124 17.95 -24.33 -12.04
CA PRO A 124 17.26 -23.14 -12.49
C PRO A 124 17.29 -22.06 -11.40
N PRO A 125 17.28 -20.76 -11.77
CA PRO A 125 17.26 -19.68 -10.80
C PRO A 125 15.95 -19.68 -9.97
N GLY A 126 15.98 -19.02 -8.82
CA GLY A 126 14.79 -18.65 -8.05
C GLY A 126 14.29 -17.25 -8.39
N PHE A 127 13.08 -16.93 -7.98
CA PHE A 127 12.45 -15.64 -8.17
C PHE A 127 11.93 -15.11 -6.83
N GLN A 128 12.06 -13.81 -6.63
CA GLN A 128 11.59 -13.13 -5.44
C GLN A 128 10.84 -11.85 -5.83
N LEU A 129 9.61 -11.74 -5.32
CA LEU A 129 8.86 -10.49 -5.29
C LEU A 129 9.14 -9.83 -3.94
N GLY A 130 9.40 -8.53 -3.94
CA GLY A 130 9.70 -7.80 -2.72
C GLY A 130 9.25 -6.34 -2.75
N ILE A 131 8.90 -5.84 -1.57
CA ILE A 131 8.69 -4.42 -1.29
C ILE A 131 9.95 -3.88 -0.63
N TYR A 132 10.46 -2.75 -1.13
CA TYR A 132 11.72 -2.15 -0.68
C TYR A 132 11.49 -0.70 -0.27
N TYR A 133 11.87 -0.42 0.97
CA TYR A 133 11.70 0.88 1.63
C TYR A 133 13.03 1.61 1.78
N GLU A 134 13.17 2.82 1.22
CA GLU A 134 14.38 3.66 1.30
C GLU A 134 14.03 5.14 1.59
N PRO A 135 14.39 5.76 2.73
CA PRO A 135 15.09 5.21 3.90
C PRO A 135 14.14 4.33 4.73
N ASP A 136 14.61 3.84 5.89
CA ASP A 136 13.80 3.11 6.86
C ASP A 136 12.53 3.92 7.22
N ILE A 137 11.36 3.32 6.95
CA ILE A 137 10.03 3.92 7.14
C ILE A 137 9.75 4.23 8.62
N TYR A 138 10.29 3.44 9.55
CA TYR A 138 9.98 3.59 10.98
C TYR A 138 10.64 4.80 11.65
N ILE A 139 11.52 5.51 10.93
CA ILE A 139 12.27 6.64 11.45
C ILE A 139 12.06 7.93 10.65
N ASP A 140 11.20 7.90 9.62
CA ASP A 140 10.94 9.07 8.76
C ASP A 140 9.88 10.02 9.33
N GLY A 141 9.16 9.59 10.37
CA GLY A 141 8.14 10.35 11.07
C GLY A 141 6.75 10.35 10.41
N ASN A 142 6.53 9.51 9.39
CA ASN A 142 5.27 9.38 8.68
C ASN A 142 4.54 8.09 9.05
N PRO A 143 3.56 8.10 9.97
CA PRO A 143 2.87 6.87 10.35
C PRO A 143 2.05 6.22 9.22
N ASN A 144 1.78 6.93 8.11
CA ASN A 144 1.01 6.41 6.97
C ASN A 144 1.82 5.51 6.02
N ASN A 145 3.09 5.25 6.30
CA ASN A 145 3.90 4.24 5.61
C ASN A 145 4.55 3.22 6.54
N ASP A 146 4.23 3.25 7.84
CA ASP A 146 4.77 2.34 8.85
C ASP A 146 4.15 0.95 8.73
N ASP A 147 4.72 0.11 7.87
CA ASP A 147 4.27 -1.26 7.66
C ASP A 147 4.24 -2.06 8.97
N ALA A 148 3.09 -2.64 9.31
CA ALA A 148 2.87 -3.35 10.56
C ALA A 148 3.42 -4.78 10.56
N ASN A 149 3.71 -5.35 9.39
CA ASN A 149 4.06 -6.75 9.23
C ASN A 149 5.13 -7.00 8.15
N PRO A 150 6.40 -6.60 8.37
CA PRO A 150 7.45 -6.74 7.37
C PRO A 150 7.81 -8.20 6.98
N LYS A 151 7.18 -9.20 7.61
CA LYS A 151 7.37 -10.61 7.29
C LYS A 151 6.65 -11.04 6.01
N ASN A 152 5.67 -10.28 5.53
CA ASN A 152 4.89 -10.57 4.32
C ASN A 152 5.31 -9.68 3.13
N ASP A 153 6.33 -8.82 3.28
CA ASP A 153 6.88 -7.95 2.23
C ASP A 153 7.55 -8.73 1.08
N PHE A 154 7.90 -10.00 1.33
CA PHE A 154 8.67 -10.82 0.40
C PHE A 154 8.00 -12.16 0.15
N LEU A 155 8.01 -12.58 -1.11
CA LEU A 155 7.58 -13.90 -1.54
C LEU A 155 8.62 -14.49 -2.48
N GLU A 156 9.07 -15.72 -2.19
CA GLU A 156 10.07 -16.43 -3.00
C GLU A 156 9.48 -17.70 -3.60
N LYS A 157 9.85 -17.99 -4.85
CA LYS A 157 9.56 -19.26 -5.53
C LYS A 157 10.78 -19.79 -6.26
N LYS A 158 10.88 -21.11 -6.37
CA LYS A 158 12.01 -21.77 -7.03
C LYS A 158 11.72 -21.98 -8.51
N GLY A 159 12.73 -21.87 -9.37
CA GLY A 159 12.59 -22.20 -10.79
C GLY A 159 12.24 -23.67 -11.04
N THR A 160 12.53 -24.57 -10.10
CA THR A 160 12.07 -25.96 -10.18
C THR A 160 10.54 -26.10 -10.11
N GLU A 161 9.82 -25.07 -9.66
CA GLU A 161 8.36 -25.02 -9.77
C GLU A 161 7.89 -24.76 -11.21
N ILE A 162 8.63 -23.94 -11.97
CA ILE A 162 8.39 -23.73 -13.41
C ILE A 162 8.58 -25.05 -14.17
N ASN A 163 9.60 -25.83 -13.82
CA ASN A 163 9.89 -27.11 -14.49
C ASN A 163 8.72 -28.11 -14.38
N LYS A 164 7.85 -28.00 -13.35
CA LYS A 164 6.66 -28.84 -13.18
C LYS A 164 5.50 -28.46 -14.12
N LEU A 165 5.61 -27.34 -14.82
CA LEU A 165 4.61 -26.84 -15.77
C LEU A 165 4.86 -27.33 -17.20
N PHE A 166 6.06 -27.86 -17.48
CA PHE A 166 6.42 -28.55 -18.72
C PHE A 166 5.96 -30.01 -18.69
#